data_AF-A0AAW6M3K7-F1
#
_entry.id   AF-A0AAW6M3K7-F1
#
_cell.length_a   1.000
_cell.length_b   1.000
_cell.length_c   1.000
_cell.angle_alpha   90.00
_cell.angle_beta   90.00
_cell.angle_gamma   90.00
#
_symmetry.space_group_name_H-M   'P 1'
#
loop_
_entity.id
_entity.type
_entity.pdbx_description
1 polymer ?
#
loop_
_entity_poly.entity_id
_entity_poly.type
_entity_poly.pdbx_seq_one_letter_code
_entity_poly.pdbx_strand_id
1 'polypeptide(L)'
;MNIDKKGDTDPHSAVPLNAGYTIQDWSTHEVLVSVEGINFIYVKDTKISMPNSTQFTTTFQSSTPDVEIQKITVNGVSVSNGGKEITITATPNVKSGNITITSPLPENFLAKNITFQVVNGAGLTQPVTVSQYPALYIGSDISADVPGGSQGQNNTKMYIMNSFVADFSTLPNPDEFDEDFGSGYSHYAANPALGASYASYIRDNAVLGYPLTDSEHAAIDTEENNRRISPHFMLASQHGTTTASTYTASRIKCRDYVERDATTGETYSDWRMPTQAEIYLIDVLQNIRICEVKGILEGNYYWSSNASGAVNFMDPRVGEGGKFSPLNASVRCVRDIR
;
A
#
# COMPACT_ATOMS: atom_id res chain seq x y z
N MET A 1 -17.10 77.37 -10.65
CA MET A 1 -17.32 78.71 -11.24
C MET A 1 -18.78 79.08 -11.02
N ASN A 2 -19.04 80.12 -10.25
CA ASN A 2 -20.36 80.75 -10.23
C ASN A 2 -20.36 81.85 -11.29
N ILE A 3 -21.35 81.86 -12.18
CA ILE A 3 -21.50 82.87 -13.24
C ILE A 3 -22.48 83.92 -12.73
N ASP A 4 -21.94 85.08 -12.40
CA ASP A 4 -22.64 86.19 -11.74
C ASP A 4 -22.92 87.38 -12.68
N LYS A 5 -22.44 87.33 -13.94
CA LYS A 5 -22.80 88.27 -15.03
C LYS A 5 -22.78 87.61 -16.41
N LYS A 6 -23.49 88.22 -17.37
CA LYS A 6 -23.50 87.81 -18.79
C LYS A 6 -22.12 88.08 -19.40
N GLY A 7 -21.51 87.06 -20.00
CA GLY A 7 -20.22 87.18 -20.72
C GLY A 7 -20.35 87.98 -22.03
N ASP A 8 -19.20 88.39 -22.57
CA ASP A 8 -19.13 89.15 -23.82
C ASP A 8 -19.56 88.30 -25.03
N THR A 9 -20.24 88.92 -25.99
CA THR A 9 -20.72 88.24 -27.22
C THR A 9 -19.68 88.22 -28.34
N ASP A 10 -18.57 88.97 -28.21
CA ASP A 10 -17.42 88.95 -29.13
C ASP A 10 -16.11 88.67 -28.37
N PRO A 11 -15.68 87.39 -28.27
CA PRO A 11 -14.55 86.97 -27.42
C PRO A 11 -13.17 87.41 -27.95
N HIS A 12 -13.11 88.17 -29.04
CA HIS A 12 -11.86 88.61 -29.66
C HIS A 12 -11.36 89.98 -29.14
N SER A 13 -12.14 90.66 -28.30
CA SER A 13 -11.71 91.88 -27.62
C SER A 13 -11.05 91.54 -26.27
N ALA A 14 -9.72 91.56 -26.23
CA ALA A 14 -8.97 91.24 -25.01
C ALA A 14 -9.20 92.31 -23.93
N VAL A 15 -9.80 91.92 -22.80
CA VAL A 15 -9.85 92.74 -21.58
C VAL A 15 -8.63 92.41 -20.72
N PRO A 16 -7.80 93.39 -20.34
CA PRO A 16 -6.65 93.15 -19.46
C PRO A 16 -7.11 92.59 -18.10
N LEU A 17 -6.63 91.41 -17.75
CA LEU A 17 -6.90 90.76 -16.47
C LEU A 17 -5.61 90.75 -15.65
N ASN A 18 -5.52 91.65 -14.67
CA ASN A 18 -4.40 91.69 -13.74
C ASN A 18 -4.63 90.65 -12.63
N ALA A 19 -4.19 89.42 -12.87
CA ALA A 19 -4.18 88.35 -11.87
C ALA A 19 -2.74 88.02 -11.45
N GLY A 20 -2.48 87.97 -10.15
CA GLY A 20 -1.26 87.38 -9.61
C GLY A 20 -1.40 85.86 -9.59
N TYR A 21 -0.48 85.14 -10.21
CA TYR A 21 -0.36 83.69 -10.06
C TYR A 21 1.00 83.37 -9.48
N THR A 22 1.05 82.32 -8.65
CA THR A 22 2.30 81.76 -8.12
C THR A 22 2.43 80.37 -8.70
N ILE A 23 3.48 80.14 -9.49
CA ILE A 23 3.84 78.79 -9.94
C ILE A 23 4.52 78.12 -8.76
N GLN A 24 3.91 77.07 -8.24
CA GLN A 24 4.52 76.22 -7.22
C GLN A 24 5.29 75.11 -7.94
N ASP A 25 6.53 74.89 -7.54
CA ASP A 25 7.34 73.80 -8.06
C ASP A 25 6.72 72.46 -7.67
N TRP A 26 6.81 71.49 -8.58
CA TRP A 26 6.34 70.14 -8.34
C TRP A 26 7.18 69.51 -7.23
N SER A 27 6.54 69.04 -6.16
CA SER A 27 7.21 68.28 -5.12
C SER A 27 7.11 66.78 -5.38
N THR A 28 8.19 66.06 -5.13
CA THR A 28 8.25 64.60 -5.26
C THR A 28 7.69 63.97 -3.98
N HIS A 29 6.62 63.19 -4.12
CA HIS A 29 6.13 62.34 -3.04
C HIS A 29 6.65 60.92 -3.23
N GLU A 30 7.45 60.42 -2.29
CA GLU A 30 7.80 59.00 -2.26
C GLU A 30 6.62 58.18 -1.72
N VAL A 31 6.08 57.29 -2.55
CA VAL A 31 5.11 56.27 -2.13
C VAL A 31 5.89 54.98 -1.93
N LEU A 32 6.07 54.57 -0.67
CA LEU A 32 6.66 53.28 -0.33
C LEU A 32 5.67 52.15 -0.70
N VAL A 33 5.90 51.48 -1.82
CA VAL A 33 5.15 50.26 -2.19
C VAL A 33 5.92 49.06 -1.64
N SER A 34 5.47 48.54 -0.51
CA SER A 34 5.88 47.24 0.02
C SER A 34 5.17 46.14 -0.78
N VAL A 35 5.87 45.45 -1.66
CA VAL A 35 5.39 44.16 -2.19
C VAL A 35 5.60 43.14 -1.08
N GLU A 36 4.54 42.75 -0.37
CA GLU A 36 4.62 41.62 0.58
C GLU A 36 5.23 40.42 -0.14
N GLY A 37 6.32 39.88 0.42
CA GLY A 37 6.97 38.71 -0.14
C GLY A 37 5.96 37.57 -0.29
N ILE A 38 6.00 36.85 -1.41
CA ILE A 38 5.09 35.73 -1.67
C ILE A 38 5.22 34.72 -0.53
N ASN A 39 4.09 34.40 0.13
CA ASN A 39 4.05 33.35 1.14
C ASN A 39 3.97 31.98 0.46
N PHE A 40 4.79 31.02 0.91
CA PHE A 40 4.78 29.67 0.38
C PHE A 40 5.27 28.64 1.41
N ILE A 41 4.84 27.39 1.22
CA ILE A 41 5.42 26.20 1.82
C ILE A 41 5.51 25.14 0.72
N TYR A 42 6.65 24.47 0.64
CA TYR A 42 6.92 23.40 -0.30
C TYR A 42 7.61 22.27 0.43
N VAL A 43 7.15 21.04 0.20
CA VAL A 43 7.76 19.82 0.71
C VAL A 43 8.13 18.97 -0.51
N LYS A 44 9.37 18.50 -0.55
CA LYS A 44 9.90 17.75 -1.70
C LYS A 44 9.12 16.46 -1.95
N ASP A 45 8.96 15.63 -0.91
CA ASP A 45 8.29 14.33 -1.00
C ASP A 45 6.96 14.39 -0.25
N THR A 46 5.86 14.46 -0.99
CA THR A 46 4.49 14.51 -0.42
C THR A 46 3.78 13.16 -0.44
N LYS A 47 4.30 12.20 -1.22
CA LYS A 47 3.85 10.81 -1.26
C LYS A 47 5.06 9.91 -1.06
N ILE A 48 5.25 9.41 0.15
CA ILE A 48 6.43 8.69 0.59
C ILE A 48 6.09 7.20 0.69
N SER A 49 7.01 6.34 0.23
CA SER A 49 6.95 4.90 0.46
C SER A 49 8.14 4.47 1.33
N MET A 50 7.88 3.72 2.40
CA MET A 50 8.88 3.21 3.34
C MET A 50 8.83 1.67 3.38
N PRO A 51 9.40 0.99 2.37
CA PRO A 51 9.47 -0.47 2.36
C PRO A 51 10.48 -0.97 3.39
N ASN A 52 10.01 -1.73 4.40
CA ASN A 52 10.85 -2.26 5.48
C ASN A 52 11.82 -1.22 6.08
N SER A 53 11.35 0.02 6.23
CA SER A 53 12.14 1.11 6.79
C SER A 53 11.41 1.74 7.96
N THR A 54 12.15 2.06 9.03
CA THR A 54 11.62 2.76 10.20
C THR A 54 11.82 4.27 10.13
N GLN A 55 12.59 4.77 9.17
CA GLN A 55 12.90 6.20 9.06
C GLN A 55 12.94 6.69 7.61
N PHE A 56 12.47 7.90 7.39
CA PHE A 56 12.62 8.63 6.13
C PHE A 56 12.88 10.12 6.41
N THR A 57 13.71 10.75 5.59
CA THR A 57 13.95 12.20 5.68
C THR A 57 13.67 12.86 4.33
N THR A 58 12.78 13.85 4.33
CA THR A 58 12.53 14.76 3.20
C THR A 58 12.95 16.18 3.55
N THR A 59 12.83 17.11 2.61
CA THR A 59 13.19 18.53 2.77
C THR A 59 12.00 19.44 2.54
N PHE A 60 11.98 20.59 3.22
CA PHE A 60 11.02 21.65 3.00
C PHE A 60 11.70 22.98 2.61
N GLN A 61 10.93 23.85 1.95
CA GLN A 61 11.24 25.26 1.77
C GLN A 61 10.02 26.10 2.12
N SER A 62 10.21 27.20 2.83
CA SER A 62 9.13 28.06 3.31
C SER A 62 9.48 29.55 3.26
N SER A 63 8.46 30.39 3.12
CA SER A 63 8.60 31.84 3.25
C SER A 63 8.91 32.29 4.68
N THR A 64 8.52 31.50 5.69
CA THR A 64 8.70 31.79 7.12
C THR A 64 9.51 30.68 7.84
N PRO A 65 10.23 30.98 8.94
CA PRO A 65 11.12 30.01 9.60
C PRO A 65 10.40 29.05 10.57
N ASP A 66 9.18 29.37 10.95
CA ASP A 66 8.31 28.65 11.86
C ASP A 66 7.50 27.59 11.11
N VAL A 67 8.15 26.45 10.85
CA VAL A 67 7.52 25.28 10.24
C VAL A 67 7.18 24.24 11.31
N GLU A 68 5.91 23.81 11.33
CA GLU A 68 5.35 22.87 12.29
C GLU A 68 4.71 21.66 11.60
N ILE A 69 4.60 20.57 12.36
CA ILE A 69 3.88 19.36 11.94
C ILE A 69 2.56 19.30 12.69
N GLN A 70 1.46 19.18 11.95
CA GLN A 70 0.10 19.15 12.49
C GLN A 70 -0.73 18.02 11.87
N LYS A 71 -1.88 17.72 12.48
CA LYS A 71 -2.90 16.78 11.99
C LYS A 71 -2.33 15.41 11.57
N ILE A 72 -1.54 14.81 12.46
CA ILE A 72 -1.01 13.47 12.23
C ILE A 72 -2.15 12.46 12.36
N THR A 73 -2.29 11.58 11.37
CA THR A 73 -3.18 10.42 11.45
C THR A 73 -2.43 9.15 11.09
N VAL A 74 -2.85 8.04 11.68
CA VAL A 74 -2.27 6.70 11.48
C VAL A 74 -3.43 5.76 11.19
N ASN A 75 -3.46 5.15 10.01
CA ASN A 75 -4.56 4.34 9.50
C ASN A 75 -5.93 5.06 9.65
N GLY A 76 -5.94 6.38 9.39
CA GLY A 76 -7.13 7.24 9.51
C GLY A 76 -7.48 7.72 10.92
N VAL A 77 -6.75 7.27 11.95
CA VAL A 77 -6.98 7.70 13.34
C VAL A 77 -6.05 8.85 13.71
N SER A 78 -6.60 9.96 14.20
CA SER A 78 -5.83 11.12 14.67
C SER A 78 -4.99 10.78 15.90
N VAL A 79 -3.72 11.19 15.89
CA VAL A 79 -2.78 10.99 17.00
C VAL A 79 -1.97 12.27 17.25
N SER A 80 -1.48 12.42 18.47
CA SER A 80 -0.44 13.42 18.77
C SER A 80 0.91 12.97 18.23
N ASN A 81 1.85 13.90 18.05
CA ASN A 81 3.24 13.55 17.77
C ASN A 81 3.82 12.73 18.94
N GLY A 82 4.52 11.63 18.66
CA GLY A 82 4.91 10.59 19.62
C GLY A 82 3.81 9.55 19.90
N GLY A 83 2.56 9.80 19.52
CA GLY A 83 1.46 8.83 19.64
C GLY A 83 1.66 7.65 18.71
N LYS A 84 1.30 6.43 19.16
CA LYS A 84 1.57 5.18 18.43
C LYS A 84 3.05 5.02 18.02
N GLU A 85 3.95 5.61 18.82
CA GLU A 85 5.41 5.58 18.63
C GLU A 85 5.90 6.24 17.32
N ILE A 86 5.08 7.10 16.72
CA ILE A 86 5.43 7.83 15.50
C ILE A 86 5.92 9.22 15.87
N THR A 87 7.12 9.56 15.41
CA THR A 87 7.74 10.87 15.64
C THR A 87 8.04 11.55 14.32
N ILE A 88 7.52 12.76 14.12
CA ILE A 88 7.74 13.56 12.92
C ILE A 88 8.27 14.93 13.34
N THR A 89 9.48 15.27 12.89
CA THR A 89 10.15 16.51 13.31
C THR A 89 10.60 17.31 12.10
N ALA A 90 10.24 18.59 12.04
CA ALA A 90 10.83 19.54 11.11
C ALA A 90 12.04 20.23 11.77
N THR A 91 13.04 20.62 10.97
CA THR A 91 14.15 21.43 11.44
C THR A 91 13.61 22.77 11.95
N PRO A 92 13.84 23.15 13.22
CA PRO A 92 13.20 24.31 13.80
C PRO A 92 13.83 25.63 13.34
N ASN A 93 13.04 26.69 13.27
CA ASN A 93 13.48 28.08 13.05
C ASN A 93 14.31 28.31 11.78
N VAL A 94 14.02 27.59 10.70
CA VAL A 94 14.69 27.73 9.41
C VAL A 94 13.69 27.78 8.26
N LYS A 95 14.02 28.54 7.20
CA LYS A 95 13.21 28.62 5.98
C LYS A 95 13.44 27.44 5.02
N SER A 96 14.49 26.65 5.26
CA SER A 96 14.83 25.46 4.50
C SER A 96 15.47 24.47 5.46
N GLY A 97 15.02 23.23 5.42
CA GLY A 97 15.48 22.21 6.35
C GLY A 97 14.88 20.84 6.05
N ASN A 98 15.08 19.92 6.98
CA ASN A 98 14.63 18.54 6.88
C ASN A 98 13.34 18.32 7.65
N ILE A 99 12.54 17.37 7.18
CA ILE A 99 11.47 16.70 7.93
C ILE A 99 11.89 15.24 8.07
N THR A 100 12.07 14.79 9.31
CA THR A 100 12.41 13.41 9.63
C THR A 100 11.17 12.71 10.19
N ILE A 101 10.83 11.58 9.59
CA ILE A 101 9.72 10.70 9.96
C ILE A 101 10.34 9.44 10.55
N THR A 102 9.97 9.09 11.78
CA THR A 102 10.38 7.84 12.45
C THR A 102 9.13 7.09 12.91
N SER A 103 9.02 5.82 12.55
CA SER A 103 7.86 4.96 12.86
C SER A 103 8.31 3.50 12.97
N PRO A 104 7.90 2.74 14.00
CA PRO A 104 8.17 1.31 14.04
C PRO A 104 7.50 0.59 12.86
N LEU A 105 8.07 -0.55 12.44
CA LEU A 105 7.44 -1.36 11.40
C LEU A 105 6.08 -1.88 11.90
N PRO A 106 5.04 -1.93 11.05
CA PRO A 106 3.84 -2.69 11.39
C PRO A 106 4.18 -4.18 11.51
N GLU A 107 3.54 -4.88 12.45
CA GLU A 107 3.81 -6.30 12.70
C GLU A 107 2.67 -7.21 12.16
N ASN A 108 1.50 -6.63 11.87
CA ASN A 108 0.31 -7.35 11.39
C ASN A 108 0.34 -7.69 9.89
N PHE A 109 1.51 -7.62 9.26
CA PHE A 109 1.73 -7.86 7.83
C PHE A 109 0.96 -6.91 6.88
N LEU A 110 0.31 -5.87 7.40
CA LEU A 110 -0.40 -4.87 6.61
C LEU A 110 0.41 -3.59 6.49
N ALA A 111 0.12 -2.81 5.44
CA ALA A 111 0.69 -1.48 5.28
C ALA A 111 0.14 -0.53 6.35
N LYS A 112 1.01 0.31 6.90
CA LYS A 112 0.65 1.41 7.80
C LYS A 112 0.60 2.71 6.98
N ASN A 113 -0.52 3.41 7.01
CA ASN A 113 -0.69 4.70 6.37
C ASN A 113 -0.56 5.82 7.41
N ILE A 114 0.40 6.72 7.21
CA ILE A 114 0.59 7.90 8.06
C ILE A 114 0.35 9.14 7.21
N THR A 115 -0.49 10.06 7.67
CA THR A 115 -0.64 11.38 7.01
C THR A 115 -0.42 12.50 8.00
N PHE A 116 0.10 13.64 7.52
CA PHE A 116 0.31 14.84 8.33
C PHE A 116 0.30 16.09 7.46
N GLN A 117 0.17 17.26 8.09
CA GLN A 117 0.29 18.57 7.45
C GLN A 117 1.57 19.25 7.91
N VAL A 118 2.33 19.78 6.96
CA VAL A 118 3.43 20.71 7.21
C VAL A 118 2.85 22.11 7.11
N VAL A 119 2.98 22.90 8.17
CA VAL A 119 2.38 24.23 8.28
C VAL A 119 3.48 25.26 8.49
N ASN A 120 3.43 26.40 7.81
CA ASN A 120 4.33 27.52 8.09
C ASN A 120 3.64 28.62 8.92
N GLY A 121 4.41 29.60 9.40
CA GLY A 121 3.91 30.76 10.15
C GLY A 121 2.88 31.64 9.46
N ALA A 122 2.83 31.61 8.13
CA ALA A 122 1.79 32.28 7.36
C ALA A 122 0.47 31.47 7.31
N GLY A 123 0.40 30.31 7.96
CA GLY A 123 -0.76 29.42 7.97
C GLY A 123 -0.94 28.60 6.69
N LEU A 124 0.03 28.60 5.77
CA LEU A 124 0.00 27.76 4.58
C LEU A 124 0.34 26.33 4.94
N THR A 125 -0.32 25.38 4.27
CA THR A 125 -0.20 23.96 4.59
C THR A 125 0.17 23.13 3.36
N GLN A 126 0.98 22.09 3.56
CA GLN A 126 1.28 21.07 2.57
C GLN A 126 0.99 19.68 3.17
N PRO A 127 0.03 18.92 2.62
CA PRO A 127 -0.22 17.55 3.07
C PRO A 127 0.90 16.60 2.61
N VAL A 128 1.22 15.64 3.46
CA VAL A 128 2.16 14.54 3.19
C VAL A 128 1.51 13.22 3.58
N THR A 129 1.64 12.20 2.72
CA THR A 129 1.20 10.83 2.99
C THR A 129 2.38 9.87 2.92
N VAL A 130 2.42 8.92 3.84
CA VAL A 130 3.47 7.90 3.98
C VAL A 130 2.82 6.53 4.00
N SER A 131 3.20 5.66 3.06
CA SER A 131 2.87 4.24 3.09
C SER A 131 4.09 3.48 3.61
N GLN A 132 4.01 2.96 4.83
CA GLN A 132 5.06 2.15 5.44
C GLN A 132 4.69 0.68 5.36
N TYR A 133 5.61 -0.14 4.87
CA TYR A 133 5.39 -1.57 4.69
C TYR A 133 6.26 -2.39 5.66
N PRO A 134 5.72 -3.47 6.23
CA PRO A 134 6.50 -4.45 6.99
C PRO A 134 7.54 -5.14 6.09
N ALA A 135 8.43 -5.95 6.68
CA ALA A 135 9.36 -6.79 5.92
C ALA A 135 8.63 -7.75 4.98
N LEU A 136 7.54 -8.35 5.46
CA LEU A 136 6.63 -9.21 4.73
C LEU A 136 5.23 -8.60 4.76
N TYR A 137 4.69 -8.30 3.59
CA TYR A 137 3.45 -7.56 3.40
C TYR A 137 2.40 -8.42 2.69
N ILE A 138 1.16 -8.34 3.17
CA ILE A 138 -0.02 -8.89 2.53
C ILE A 138 -0.97 -7.75 2.17
N GLY A 139 -1.33 -7.68 0.89
CA GLY A 139 -2.35 -6.80 0.36
C GLY A 139 -3.39 -7.59 -0.42
N SER A 140 -4.30 -6.88 -1.08
CA SER A 140 -5.21 -7.52 -2.01
C SER A 140 -5.73 -6.52 -3.04
N ASP A 141 -5.88 -7.02 -4.25
CA ASP A 141 -6.76 -6.43 -5.26
C ASP A 141 -8.12 -7.14 -5.26
N ILE A 142 -9.04 -6.67 -6.10
CA ILE A 142 -10.41 -7.19 -6.18
C ILE A 142 -10.63 -7.74 -7.57
N SER A 143 -11.01 -9.01 -7.65
CA SER A 143 -11.42 -9.65 -8.89
C SER A 143 -12.76 -9.11 -9.38
N ALA A 144 -12.86 -8.88 -10.67
CA ALA A 144 -14.11 -8.61 -11.38
C ALA A 144 -14.90 -9.90 -11.68
N ASP A 145 -14.25 -11.06 -11.56
CA ASP A 145 -14.83 -12.35 -11.89
C ASP A 145 -15.50 -12.98 -10.67
N VAL A 146 -16.69 -13.54 -10.88
CA VAL A 146 -17.52 -14.05 -9.78
C VAL A 146 -17.01 -15.42 -9.31
N PRO A 147 -16.75 -15.62 -8.01
CA PRO A 147 -16.36 -16.92 -7.47
C PRO A 147 -17.53 -17.90 -7.44
N GLY A 148 -17.24 -19.18 -7.74
CA GLY A 148 -18.24 -20.26 -7.84
C GLY A 148 -18.29 -21.21 -6.64
N GLY A 149 -17.74 -20.83 -5.48
CA GLY A 149 -17.61 -21.70 -4.31
C GLY A 149 -18.95 -22.14 -3.73
N SER A 150 -19.15 -23.45 -3.54
CA SER A 150 -20.44 -24.02 -3.11
C SER A 150 -20.70 -23.93 -1.59
N GLN A 151 -19.69 -23.59 -0.79
CA GLN A 151 -19.78 -23.52 0.68
C GLN A 151 -19.51 -22.11 1.19
N GLY A 152 -20.09 -21.09 0.57
CA GLY A 152 -19.92 -19.69 1.00
C GLY A 152 -18.55 -19.08 0.66
N GLN A 153 -17.67 -19.82 -0.02
CA GLN A 153 -16.37 -19.35 -0.51
C GLN A 153 -16.59 -18.39 -1.69
N ASN A 154 -16.89 -17.14 -1.38
CA ASN A 154 -17.23 -16.08 -2.33
C ASN A 154 -16.23 -14.92 -2.31
N ASN A 155 -15.02 -15.18 -1.80
CA ASN A 155 -13.98 -14.18 -1.64
C ASN A 155 -13.41 -13.73 -3.01
N THR A 156 -13.63 -12.46 -3.36
CA THR A 156 -13.15 -11.85 -4.60
C THR A 156 -11.73 -11.28 -4.50
N LYS A 157 -11.05 -11.42 -3.35
CA LYS A 157 -9.70 -10.88 -3.16
C LYS A 157 -8.66 -11.67 -3.93
N MET A 158 -7.91 -10.98 -4.77
CA MET A 158 -6.63 -11.45 -5.31
C MET A 158 -5.54 -11.00 -4.34
N TYR A 159 -5.03 -11.93 -3.52
CA TYR A 159 -4.09 -11.57 -2.45
C TYR A 159 -2.70 -11.30 -3.00
N ILE A 160 -2.09 -10.20 -2.59
CA ILE A 160 -0.73 -9.83 -2.98
C ILE A 160 0.17 -10.11 -1.80
N MET A 161 1.25 -10.85 -2.01
CA MET A 161 2.30 -11.06 -1.02
C MET A 161 3.60 -10.47 -1.54
N ASN A 162 4.26 -9.67 -0.70
CA ASN A 162 5.50 -9.01 -1.03
C ASN A 162 6.50 -9.17 0.11
N SER A 163 7.73 -9.57 -0.19
CA SER A 163 8.83 -9.58 0.76
C SER A 163 9.91 -8.58 0.35
N PHE A 164 10.17 -7.61 1.22
CA PHE A 164 11.23 -6.61 1.06
C PHE A 164 12.58 -7.09 1.63
N VAL A 165 12.61 -8.29 2.21
CA VAL A 165 13.81 -8.94 2.75
C VAL A 165 13.92 -10.37 2.24
N ALA A 166 15.16 -10.84 2.10
CA ALA A 166 15.44 -12.24 1.79
C ALA A 166 15.53 -13.12 3.04
N ASP A 167 15.59 -12.51 4.22
CA ASP A 167 15.70 -13.21 5.49
C ASP A 167 14.31 -13.47 6.08
N PHE A 168 13.95 -14.75 6.17
CA PHE A 168 12.70 -15.20 6.77
C PHE A 168 12.86 -15.71 8.21
N SER A 169 14.07 -15.63 8.80
CA SER A 169 14.38 -16.22 10.11
C SER A 169 13.49 -15.75 11.26
N THR A 170 12.88 -14.57 11.12
CA THR A 170 11.96 -13.99 12.12
C THR A 170 10.49 -14.32 11.87
N LEU A 171 10.14 -15.12 10.85
CA LEU A 171 8.77 -15.56 10.62
C LEU A 171 8.26 -16.33 11.85
N PRO A 172 7.19 -15.88 12.53
CA PRO A 172 6.70 -16.55 13.72
C PRO A 172 6.04 -17.89 13.36
N ASN A 173 5.90 -18.76 14.37
CA ASN A 173 5.07 -19.94 14.21
C ASN A 173 3.58 -19.54 14.20
N PRO A 174 2.74 -20.27 13.45
CA PRO A 174 1.29 -20.18 13.58
C PRO A 174 0.85 -20.41 15.03
N ASP A 175 -0.08 -19.59 15.50
CA ASP A 175 -0.61 -19.58 16.87
C ASP A 175 -2.13 -19.29 16.92
N GLU A 176 -2.81 -19.28 15.76
CA GLU A 176 -4.26 -19.16 15.64
C GLU A 176 -4.87 -20.49 15.21
N PHE A 177 -5.43 -21.24 16.17
CA PHE A 177 -6.07 -22.55 15.93
C PHE A 177 -7.41 -22.68 16.67
N ASP A 178 -7.89 -21.57 17.23
CA ASP A 178 -9.06 -21.47 18.10
C ASP A 178 -9.95 -20.27 17.73
N GLU A 179 -9.73 -19.66 16.56
CA GLU A 179 -10.56 -18.57 16.07
C GLU A 179 -11.98 -19.04 15.73
N ASP A 180 -12.98 -18.22 16.06
CA ASP A 180 -14.36 -18.51 15.67
C ASP A 180 -14.54 -18.35 14.16
N PHE A 181 -14.66 -19.45 13.42
CA PHE A 181 -14.99 -19.45 11.99
C PHE A 181 -16.45 -19.07 11.70
N GLY A 182 -17.29 -18.92 12.72
CA GLY A 182 -18.70 -18.62 12.58
C GLY A 182 -19.57 -19.85 12.27
N SER A 183 -20.88 -19.62 12.22
CA SER A 183 -21.88 -20.69 12.08
C SER A 183 -21.70 -21.49 10.78
N GLY A 184 -21.51 -22.80 10.90
CA GLY A 184 -21.43 -23.74 9.78
C GLY A 184 -20.00 -24.11 9.37
N TYR A 185 -19.00 -23.55 10.03
CA TYR A 185 -17.58 -23.86 9.85
C TYR A 185 -16.97 -24.34 11.17
N SER A 186 -15.96 -25.19 11.08
CA SER A 186 -15.23 -25.70 12.24
C SER A 186 -13.78 -25.98 11.87
N HIS A 187 -12.88 -25.91 12.84
CA HIS A 187 -11.53 -26.46 12.73
C HIS A 187 -11.61 -27.98 12.54
N TYR A 188 -11.54 -28.44 11.28
CA TYR A 188 -11.73 -29.86 10.99
C TYR A 188 -10.60 -30.74 11.51
N ALA A 189 -9.36 -30.24 11.46
CA ALA A 189 -8.18 -30.98 11.85
C ALA A 189 -6.98 -30.06 12.13
N ALA A 190 -7.14 -29.07 13.02
CA ALA A 190 -6.06 -28.18 13.40
C ALA A 190 -4.81 -28.97 13.84
N ASN A 191 -3.67 -28.68 13.23
CA ASN A 191 -2.41 -29.37 13.42
C ASN A 191 -1.27 -28.38 13.67
N PRO A 192 -1.12 -27.88 14.93
CA PRO A 192 -0.07 -26.93 15.29
C PRO A 192 1.35 -27.42 15.01
N ALA A 193 1.60 -28.74 15.14
CA ALA A 193 2.91 -29.32 14.85
C ALA A 193 3.27 -29.22 13.36
N LEU A 194 2.28 -29.41 12.47
CA LEU A 194 2.45 -29.21 11.05
C LEU A 194 2.74 -27.74 10.73
N GLY A 195 1.98 -26.81 11.32
CA GLY A 195 2.21 -25.38 11.17
C GLY A 195 3.62 -24.94 11.60
N ALA A 196 4.08 -25.40 12.76
CA ALA A 196 5.45 -25.15 13.23
C ALA A 196 6.51 -25.74 12.29
N SER A 197 6.25 -26.88 11.66
CA SER A 197 7.15 -27.49 10.67
C SER A 197 7.26 -26.66 9.38
N TYR A 198 6.16 -26.07 8.91
CA TYR A 198 6.15 -25.20 7.73
C TYR A 198 6.87 -23.89 7.97
N ALA A 199 6.63 -23.25 9.12
CA ALA A 199 7.35 -22.05 9.52
C ALA A 199 8.86 -22.33 9.66
N SER A 200 9.25 -23.48 10.23
CA SER A 200 10.66 -23.88 10.32
C SER A 200 11.27 -24.13 8.94
N TYR A 201 10.55 -24.82 8.06
CA TYR A 201 11.00 -25.03 6.68
C TYR A 201 11.29 -23.70 5.97
N ILE A 202 10.39 -22.70 6.10
CA ILE A 202 10.58 -21.38 5.49
C ILE A 202 11.82 -20.69 6.06
N ARG A 203 11.95 -20.62 7.40
CA ARG A 203 13.10 -19.99 8.07
C ARG A 203 14.43 -20.58 7.62
N ASP A 204 14.48 -21.90 7.46
CA ASP A 204 15.73 -22.62 7.23
C ASP A 204 16.08 -22.81 5.75
N ASN A 205 15.07 -22.80 4.85
CA ASN A 205 15.25 -23.23 3.46
C ASN A 205 14.72 -22.28 2.40
N ALA A 206 13.82 -21.34 2.74
CA ALA A 206 13.22 -20.48 1.72
C ALA A 206 14.25 -19.55 1.08
N VAL A 207 14.13 -19.37 -0.24
CA VAL A 207 15.00 -18.49 -1.01
C VAL A 207 14.12 -17.43 -1.66
N LEU A 208 14.40 -16.16 -1.39
CA LEU A 208 13.73 -15.08 -2.09
C LEU A 208 14.21 -15.02 -3.54
N GLY A 209 13.27 -15.10 -4.48
CA GLY A 209 13.57 -14.97 -5.90
C GLY A 209 12.45 -15.53 -6.76
N TYR A 210 12.30 -14.98 -7.97
CA TYR A 210 11.30 -15.49 -8.91
C TYR A 210 11.53 -16.98 -9.20
N PRO A 211 10.49 -17.82 -9.08
CA PRO A 211 10.59 -19.22 -9.47
C PRO A 211 10.95 -19.38 -10.94
N LEU A 212 11.72 -20.43 -11.23
CA LEU A 212 12.04 -20.84 -12.59
C LEU A 212 10.80 -21.47 -13.23
N THR A 213 10.53 -21.06 -14.46
CA THR A 213 9.42 -21.57 -15.26
C THR A 213 9.94 -22.29 -16.51
N ASP A 214 9.17 -23.27 -16.99
CA ASP A 214 9.43 -23.92 -18.27
C ASP A 214 8.92 -23.06 -19.46
N SER A 215 9.01 -23.61 -20.67
CA SER A 215 8.59 -22.93 -21.89
C SER A 215 7.08 -22.64 -21.97
N GLU A 216 6.27 -23.28 -21.12
CA GLU A 216 4.83 -23.05 -21.00
C GLU A 216 4.51 -22.10 -19.83
N HIS A 217 5.50 -21.43 -19.24
CA HIS A 217 5.37 -20.56 -18.06
C HIS A 217 4.94 -21.30 -16.77
N ALA A 218 4.96 -22.63 -16.76
CA ALA A 218 4.69 -23.38 -15.54
C ALA A 218 5.93 -23.43 -14.64
N ALA A 219 5.74 -23.33 -13.33
CA ALA A 219 6.83 -23.53 -12.36
C ALA A 219 7.43 -24.95 -12.51
N ILE A 220 8.76 -25.01 -12.60
CA ILE A 220 9.51 -26.27 -12.75
C ILE A 220 9.56 -26.99 -11.41
N ASP A 221 9.25 -28.30 -11.40
CA ASP A 221 9.36 -29.13 -10.21
C ASP A 221 10.82 -29.54 -9.95
N THR A 222 11.51 -28.80 -9.08
CA THR A 222 12.78 -29.22 -8.48
C THR A 222 12.82 -28.81 -7.03
N GLU A 223 13.61 -29.50 -6.21
CA GLU A 223 13.79 -29.17 -4.79
C GLU A 223 14.23 -27.71 -4.59
N GLU A 224 15.19 -27.22 -5.38
CA GLU A 224 15.65 -25.84 -5.30
C GLU A 224 14.53 -24.85 -5.68
N ASN A 225 13.78 -25.13 -6.75
CA ASN A 225 12.73 -24.23 -7.20
C ASN A 225 11.54 -24.20 -6.25
N ASN A 226 11.21 -25.34 -5.63
CA ASN A 226 10.15 -25.46 -4.64
C ASN A 226 10.45 -24.70 -3.32
N ARG A 227 11.72 -24.31 -3.09
CA ARG A 227 12.13 -23.43 -1.97
C ARG A 227 11.98 -21.94 -2.30
N ARG A 228 11.75 -21.58 -3.57
CA ARG A 228 11.71 -20.17 -3.98
C ARG A 228 10.39 -19.53 -3.59
N ILE A 229 10.46 -18.33 -3.04
CA ILE A 229 9.32 -17.45 -2.81
C ILE A 229 9.52 -16.24 -3.70
N SER A 230 8.57 -15.98 -4.59
CA SER A 230 8.61 -14.79 -5.41
C SER A 230 8.64 -13.52 -4.55
N PRO A 231 9.49 -12.52 -4.85
CA PRO A 231 9.54 -11.29 -4.08
C PRO A 231 8.22 -10.53 -4.05
N HIS A 232 7.42 -10.69 -5.10
CA HIS A 232 6.15 -10.03 -5.25
C HIS A 232 5.26 -10.92 -6.12
N PHE A 233 4.24 -11.52 -5.52
CA PHE A 233 3.30 -12.37 -6.24
C PHE A 233 1.86 -12.10 -5.83
N MET A 234 0.95 -12.44 -6.73
CA MET A 234 -0.48 -12.38 -6.51
C MET A 234 -1.06 -13.79 -6.58
N LEU A 235 -1.85 -14.16 -5.58
CA LEU A 235 -2.69 -15.33 -5.55
C LEU A 235 -4.06 -14.98 -6.16
N ALA A 236 -4.55 -15.84 -7.04
CA ALA A 236 -5.86 -15.69 -7.69
C ALA A 236 -6.97 -15.50 -6.65
N SER A 237 -8.13 -14.94 -7.04
CA SER A 237 -9.27 -14.94 -6.13
C SER A 237 -9.88 -16.34 -6.01
N GLN A 238 -10.96 -16.46 -5.24
CA GLN A 238 -11.68 -17.72 -5.12
C GLN A 238 -12.26 -18.18 -6.47
N HIS A 239 -12.40 -17.27 -7.46
CA HIS A 239 -12.71 -17.60 -8.85
C HIS A 239 -11.72 -18.60 -9.46
N GLY A 240 -10.44 -18.51 -9.08
CA GLY A 240 -9.37 -19.38 -9.59
C GLY A 240 -9.24 -20.72 -8.87
N THR A 241 -10.01 -20.95 -7.81
CA THR A 241 -9.91 -22.19 -7.03
C THR A 241 -10.66 -23.33 -7.71
N THR A 242 -10.02 -24.49 -7.85
CA THR A 242 -10.65 -25.69 -8.41
C THR A 242 -11.23 -26.60 -7.33
N THR A 243 -12.12 -27.51 -7.73
CA THR A 243 -12.32 -28.77 -7.01
C THR A 243 -11.06 -29.65 -7.07
N ALA A 244 -11.04 -30.75 -6.31
CA ALA A 244 -9.92 -31.69 -6.30
C ALA A 244 -9.66 -32.30 -7.69
N SER A 245 -8.40 -32.26 -8.14
CA SER A 245 -7.95 -32.87 -9.39
C SER A 245 -6.50 -33.35 -9.30
N THR A 246 -5.97 -33.93 -10.38
CA THR A 246 -4.58 -34.39 -10.48
C THR A 246 -3.60 -33.25 -10.72
N TYR A 247 -2.33 -33.45 -10.37
CA TYR A 247 -1.25 -32.49 -10.59
C TYR A 247 -1.23 -31.94 -12.02
N THR A 248 -1.29 -32.82 -13.03
CA THR A 248 -1.24 -32.42 -14.46
C THR A 248 -2.43 -31.53 -14.84
N ALA A 249 -3.63 -31.86 -14.36
CA ALA A 249 -4.81 -31.05 -14.63
C ALA A 249 -4.74 -29.68 -13.94
N SER A 250 -4.22 -29.64 -12.71
CA SER A 250 -4.00 -28.39 -11.97
C SER A 250 -2.94 -27.51 -12.62
N ARG A 251 -1.85 -28.09 -13.14
CA ARG A 251 -0.83 -27.36 -13.93
C ARG A 251 -1.43 -26.73 -15.17
N ILE A 252 -2.23 -27.50 -15.94
CA ILE A 252 -2.93 -27.00 -17.14
C ILE A 252 -3.91 -25.88 -16.76
N LYS A 253 -4.68 -26.07 -15.68
CA LYS A 253 -5.61 -25.04 -15.20
C LYS A 253 -4.88 -23.72 -14.95
N CYS A 254 -3.75 -23.73 -14.25
CA CYS A 254 -3.03 -22.49 -13.97
C CYS A 254 -2.42 -21.86 -15.22
N ARG A 255 -1.87 -22.66 -16.13
CA ARG A 255 -1.37 -22.15 -17.41
C ARG A 255 -2.45 -21.43 -18.22
N ASP A 256 -3.66 -21.98 -18.24
CA ASP A 256 -4.78 -21.45 -19.04
C ASP A 256 -5.67 -20.46 -18.25
N TYR A 257 -5.33 -20.18 -16.99
CA TYR A 257 -6.14 -19.33 -16.12
C TYR A 257 -6.01 -17.86 -16.51
N VAL A 258 -7.11 -17.13 -16.39
CA VAL A 258 -7.15 -15.68 -16.53
C VAL A 258 -8.06 -15.10 -15.45
N GLU A 259 -7.77 -13.87 -15.03
CA GLU A 259 -8.59 -13.16 -14.05
C GLU A 259 -8.50 -11.65 -14.28
N ARG A 260 -9.61 -10.95 -14.12
CA ARG A 260 -9.68 -9.51 -14.33
C ARG A 260 -9.71 -8.74 -13.02
N ASP A 261 -8.93 -7.67 -12.94
CA ASP A 261 -8.98 -6.70 -11.86
C ASP A 261 -10.20 -5.77 -12.00
N ALA A 262 -10.99 -5.63 -10.93
CA ALA A 262 -12.20 -4.80 -10.90
C ALA A 262 -11.91 -3.30 -10.84
N THR A 263 -10.75 -2.90 -10.30
CA THR A 263 -10.34 -1.50 -10.10
C THR A 263 -9.71 -0.94 -11.37
N THR A 264 -8.79 -1.69 -11.98
CA THR A 264 -8.03 -1.24 -13.16
C THR A 264 -8.64 -1.71 -14.48
N GLY A 265 -9.42 -2.79 -14.47
CA GLY A 265 -9.93 -3.46 -15.66
C GLY A 265 -8.90 -4.33 -16.38
N GLU A 266 -7.67 -4.43 -15.87
CA GLU A 266 -6.60 -5.24 -16.45
C GLU A 266 -6.94 -6.73 -16.35
N THR A 267 -6.55 -7.51 -17.36
CA THR A 267 -6.72 -8.97 -17.36
C THR A 267 -5.35 -9.63 -17.22
N TYR A 268 -5.18 -10.41 -16.14
CA TYR A 268 -3.98 -11.18 -15.86
C TYR A 268 -4.10 -12.58 -16.45
N SER A 269 -3.06 -13.03 -17.16
CA SER A 269 -3.02 -14.32 -17.87
C SER A 269 -1.69 -15.07 -17.71
N ASP A 270 -0.82 -14.60 -16.82
CA ASP A 270 0.54 -15.05 -16.56
C ASP A 270 0.62 -15.92 -15.28
N TRP A 271 -0.37 -16.79 -15.10
CA TRP A 271 -0.54 -17.59 -13.90
C TRP A 271 0.24 -18.91 -13.97
N ARG A 272 0.70 -19.36 -12.80
CA ARG A 272 1.41 -20.61 -12.57
C ARG A 272 0.93 -21.28 -11.28
N MET A 273 1.30 -22.54 -11.10
CA MET A 273 1.17 -23.13 -9.77
C MET A 273 2.17 -22.46 -8.81
N PRO A 274 1.78 -22.23 -7.54
CA PRO A 274 2.68 -21.74 -6.52
C PRO A 274 3.77 -22.76 -6.20
N THR A 275 4.93 -22.30 -5.75
CA THR A 275 5.94 -23.19 -5.19
C THR A 275 5.47 -23.76 -3.85
N GLN A 276 6.13 -24.81 -3.38
CA GLN A 276 5.84 -25.37 -2.06
C GLN A 276 6.07 -24.34 -0.95
N ALA A 277 7.16 -23.56 -1.03
CA ALA A 277 7.45 -22.50 -0.06
C ALA A 277 6.40 -21.37 -0.10
N GLU A 278 5.87 -21.00 -1.27
CA GLU A 278 4.79 -20.02 -1.39
C GLU A 278 3.51 -20.51 -0.72
N ILE A 279 3.11 -21.77 -0.94
CA ILE A 279 1.95 -22.37 -0.26
C ILE A 279 2.14 -22.43 1.25
N TYR A 280 3.32 -22.85 1.73
CA TYR A 280 3.62 -22.87 3.16
C TYR A 280 3.55 -21.48 3.76
N LEU A 281 4.05 -20.46 3.06
CA LEU A 281 4.01 -19.08 3.53
C LEU A 281 2.57 -18.61 3.68
N ILE A 282 1.72 -18.88 2.68
CA ILE A 282 0.29 -18.53 2.74
C ILE A 282 -0.38 -19.20 3.95
N ASP A 283 -0.18 -20.51 4.14
CA ASP A 283 -0.81 -21.25 5.22
C ASP A 283 -0.29 -20.81 6.61
N VAL A 284 0.99 -20.50 6.73
CA VAL A 284 1.57 -19.96 7.97
C VAL A 284 0.97 -18.60 8.30
N LEU A 285 0.95 -17.67 7.34
CA LEU A 285 0.48 -16.30 7.56
C LEU A 285 -0.99 -16.24 7.98
N GLN A 286 -1.86 -16.98 7.30
CA GLN A 286 -3.29 -16.97 7.63
C GLN A 286 -3.56 -17.56 9.03
N ASN A 287 -2.64 -18.36 9.60
CA ASN A 287 -2.78 -18.97 10.92
C ASN A 287 -1.91 -18.30 12.01
N ILE A 288 -1.39 -17.09 11.76
CA ILE A 288 -0.73 -16.25 12.78
C ILE A 288 -1.75 -15.24 13.33
N ARG A 289 -1.96 -15.21 14.64
CA ARG A 289 -2.97 -14.41 15.35
C ARG A 289 -2.93 -12.92 15.02
N ILE A 290 -1.72 -12.39 14.95
CA ILE A 290 -1.46 -10.99 14.64
C ILE A 290 -1.69 -10.67 13.15
N CYS A 291 -1.66 -11.66 12.26
CA CYS A 291 -2.03 -11.44 10.87
C CYS A 291 -3.54 -11.29 10.75
N GLU A 292 -3.99 -10.09 10.40
CA GLU A 292 -5.43 -9.77 10.24
C GLU A 292 -6.03 -10.42 8.98
N VAL A 293 -5.20 -10.87 8.04
CA VAL A 293 -5.66 -11.50 6.80
C VAL A 293 -5.82 -13.00 7.00
N LYS A 294 -7.06 -13.44 7.04
CA LYS A 294 -7.48 -14.82 7.34
C LYS A 294 -8.24 -15.45 6.18
N GLY A 295 -8.38 -16.79 6.20
CA GLY A 295 -9.21 -17.52 5.23
C GLY A 295 -8.76 -17.33 3.77
N ILE A 296 -7.46 -17.34 3.51
CA ILE A 296 -6.91 -17.19 2.16
C ILE A 296 -7.11 -18.51 1.39
N LEU A 297 -6.71 -19.62 1.99
CA LEU A 297 -6.85 -20.98 1.47
C LEU A 297 -7.48 -21.87 2.55
N GLU A 298 -8.69 -22.35 2.29
CA GLU A 298 -9.54 -22.93 3.35
C GLU A 298 -9.71 -24.46 3.24
N GLY A 299 -9.30 -25.05 2.11
CA GLY A 299 -9.41 -26.50 1.87
C GLY A 299 -8.31 -27.32 2.54
N ASN A 300 -8.49 -28.65 2.55
CA ASN A 300 -7.55 -29.58 3.19
C ASN A 300 -6.22 -29.74 2.44
N TYR A 301 -6.26 -29.74 1.10
CA TYR A 301 -5.07 -29.95 0.29
C TYR A 301 -5.03 -29.00 -0.90
N TYR A 302 -3.86 -28.41 -1.13
CA TYR A 302 -3.59 -27.60 -2.32
C TYR A 302 -2.32 -28.05 -3.05
N TRP A 303 -2.41 -28.10 -4.38
CA TRP A 303 -1.26 -28.32 -5.23
C TRP A 303 -0.29 -27.15 -5.18
N SER A 304 1.00 -27.50 -5.15
CA SER A 304 2.12 -26.64 -5.46
C SER A 304 2.82 -27.18 -6.71
N SER A 305 3.92 -26.57 -7.13
CA SER A 305 4.81 -27.10 -8.18
C SER A 305 5.52 -28.39 -7.79
N ASN A 306 5.41 -28.87 -6.54
CA ASN A 306 5.91 -30.17 -6.16
C ASN A 306 4.94 -31.28 -6.60
N ALA A 307 5.34 -32.08 -7.60
CA ALA A 307 4.52 -33.16 -8.15
C ALA A 307 4.44 -34.40 -7.25
N SER A 308 5.31 -34.51 -6.23
CA SER A 308 5.32 -35.67 -5.31
C SER A 308 4.09 -35.71 -4.40
N GLY A 309 3.47 -34.57 -4.13
CA GLY A 309 2.22 -34.51 -3.39
C GLY A 309 1.75 -33.08 -3.08
N ALA A 310 0.43 -32.92 -3.01
CA ALA A 310 -0.22 -31.71 -2.56
C ALA A 310 0.10 -31.42 -1.08
N VAL A 311 0.15 -30.13 -0.74
CA VAL A 311 0.36 -29.66 0.63
C VAL A 311 -0.89 -29.88 1.45
N ASN A 312 -0.76 -30.53 2.60
CA ASN A 312 -1.81 -30.63 3.61
C ASN A 312 -1.87 -29.33 4.42
N PHE A 313 -3.05 -28.75 4.58
CA PHE A 313 -3.20 -27.50 5.30
C PHE A 313 -3.28 -27.75 6.81
N MET A 314 -2.64 -26.87 7.58
CA MET A 314 -2.55 -27.05 9.03
C MET A 314 -3.87 -26.85 9.75
N ASP A 315 -4.78 -26.05 9.20
CA ASP A 315 -6.09 -25.78 9.81
C ASP A 315 -7.17 -25.52 8.74
N PRO A 316 -7.67 -26.59 8.09
CA PRO A 316 -8.67 -26.45 7.04
C PRO A 316 -10.04 -26.06 7.61
N ARG A 317 -10.69 -25.07 6.97
CA ARG A 317 -12.03 -24.57 7.32
C ARG A 317 -13.14 -25.27 6.55
N VAL A 318 -12.82 -25.83 5.38
CA VAL A 318 -13.77 -26.54 4.51
C VAL A 318 -13.20 -27.85 3.99
N GLY A 319 -14.12 -28.75 3.59
CA GLY A 319 -13.77 -29.95 2.83
C GLY A 319 -13.91 -31.28 3.56
N GLU A 320 -15.07 -31.57 4.15
CA GLU A 320 -15.35 -32.95 4.56
C GLU A 320 -15.37 -33.93 3.38
N GLY A 321 -14.69 -35.05 3.60
CA GLY A 321 -15.05 -36.35 3.03
C GLY A 321 -14.13 -36.84 1.92
N GLY A 322 -13.06 -37.56 2.27
CA GLY A 322 -12.34 -38.59 1.48
C GLY A 322 -11.91 -38.31 0.04
N LYS A 323 -12.21 -37.14 -0.52
CA LYS A 323 -12.04 -36.75 -1.91
C LYS A 323 -10.75 -35.97 -2.14
N PHE A 324 -10.14 -35.48 -1.06
CA PHE A 324 -8.88 -34.76 -1.08
C PHE A 324 -7.79 -35.66 -0.52
N SER A 325 -6.63 -35.68 -1.18
CA SER A 325 -5.48 -36.47 -0.78
C SER A 325 -4.20 -35.82 -1.34
N PRO A 326 -3.02 -36.30 -0.93
CA PRO A 326 -1.75 -35.84 -1.52
C PRO A 326 -1.69 -35.98 -3.06
N LEU A 327 -2.53 -36.82 -3.68
CA LEU A 327 -2.54 -37.03 -5.13
C LEU A 327 -3.82 -36.53 -5.82
N ASN A 328 -4.74 -35.92 -5.08
CA ASN A 328 -5.98 -35.36 -5.61
C ASN A 328 -6.41 -34.15 -4.77
N ALA A 329 -6.13 -32.95 -5.26
CA ALA A 329 -6.23 -31.72 -4.46
C ALA A 329 -6.68 -30.53 -5.30
N SER A 330 -7.10 -29.46 -4.62
CA SER A 330 -7.42 -28.19 -5.27
C SER A 330 -6.15 -27.47 -5.73
N VAL A 331 -6.27 -26.50 -6.63
CA VAL A 331 -5.20 -25.54 -6.91
C VAL A 331 -5.75 -24.13 -6.86
N ARG A 332 -4.92 -23.18 -6.43
CA ARG A 332 -5.17 -21.75 -6.58
C ARG A 332 -3.89 -21.12 -7.08
N CYS A 333 -3.97 -20.57 -8.28
CA CYS A 333 -2.81 -20.17 -9.06
C CYS A 333 -2.21 -18.87 -8.53
N VAL A 334 -0.91 -18.68 -8.74
CA VAL A 334 -0.21 -17.43 -8.45
C VAL A 334 0.40 -16.85 -9.72
N ARG A 335 0.64 -15.55 -9.74
CA ARG A 335 1.41 -14.85 -10.78
C ARG A 335 2.49 -14.00 -10.15
N ASP A 336 3.62 -13.87 -10.84
CA ASP A 336 4.73 -13.02 -10.41
C ASP A 336 4.48 -11.58 -10.87
N ILE A 337 4.51 -10.63 -9.94
CA ILE A 337 4.43 -9.20 -10.27
C ILE A 337 5.85 -8.67 -10.44
N ARG A 338 6.17 -8.18 -11.64
CA ARG A 338 7.49 -7.67 -12.00
C ARG A 338 7.47 -6.17 -12.27
#